data_AF-A0A7Y5L2J4-F1
#
_entry.id   AF-A0A7Y5L2J4-F1
#
_cell.length_a   1.000
_cell.length_b   1.000
_cell.length_c   1.000
_cell.angle_alpha   90.00
_cell.angle_beta   90.00
_cell.angle_gamma   90.00
#
_symmetry.space_group_name_H-M   'P 1'
#
loop_
_entity.id
_entity.type
_entity.pdbx_description
1 polymer ?
#
loop_
_entity_poly.entity_id
_entity_poly.type
_entity_poly.pdbx_seq_one_letter_code
_entity_poly.pdbx_strand_id
1 'polypeptide(L)'
;DEKNNKSSLTMLLRVGGGQSAHGLQEGIHWHMNIANDIYYASTDESRQVIEWVKSINKETGEETIYRLKDKNVPTPPEDKIRKMDCIDCHNRPAHIYKEPRRMVNLQMEMGEIDTSLPFIKSVSVQALEGEYKTKDEAQKGIGTFITNFYKANYPDLAVSRSKDINKAIKAVRELYAVNYFPEMKVSWRHYPNNLGHLNYDGCYRCHDGKHVSSTGKKITNDCNSCHILLAQKIPGKPEQISLSGLKFEHPGGISISLENQKCSDCHGIPYKVIKEE
;
A
#
# COMPACT_ATOMS: atom_id res chain seq x y z
N ASP A 1 -10.44 -14.32 -12.98
CA ASP A 1 -11.26 -13.29 -12.32
C ASP A 1 -12.76 -13.34 -12.59
N GLU A 2 -13.26 -14.12 -13.55
CA GLU A 2 -14.70 -14.15 -13.86
C GLU A 2 -15.61 -14.35 -12.64
N LYS A 3 -15.23 -15.23 -11.72
CA LYS A 3 -15.98 -15.55 -10.49
C LYS A 3 -15.77 -14.56 -9.33
N ASN A 4 -14.96 -13.51 -9.50
CA ASN A 4 -14.60 -12.54 -8.45
C ASN A 4 -14.15 -13.19 -7.12
N ASN A 5 -13.17 -14.10 -7.18
CA ASN A 5 -12.74 -14.87 -6.00
C ASN A 5 -12.24 -13.98 -4.85
N LYS A 6 -12.79 -14.18 -3.64
CA LYS A 6 -12.40 -13.45 -2.42
C LYS A 6 -11.13 -14.04 -1.81
N SER A 7 -10.20 -13.17 -1.44
CA SER A 7 -9.07 -13.47 -0.56
C SER A 7 -9.14 -12.62 0.70
N SER A 8 -8.70 -13.13 1.84
CA SER A 8 -8.64 -12.39 3.11
C SER A 8 -7.37 -12.70 3.89
N LEU A 9 -6.92 -11.72 4.67
CA LEU A 9 -5.76 -11.82 5.56
C LEU A 9 -6.16 -11.23 6.92
N THR A 10 -5.77 -11.90 8.00
CA THR A 10 -5.90 -11.42 9.37
C THR A 10 -4.51 -11.35 9.97
N MET A 11 -4.14 -10.19 10.51
CA MET A 11 -2.79 -9.95 11.04
C MET A 11 -2.87 -9.31 12.42
N LEU A 12 -1.93 -9.66 13.29
CA LEU A 12 -1.63 -8.95 14.53
C LEU A 12 -0.50 -7.97 14.26
N LEU A 13 -0.74 -6.68 14.47
CA LEU A 13 0.29 -5.65 14.33
C LEU A 13 1.01 -5.42 15.66
N ARG A 14 2.34 -5.47 15.67
CA ARG A 14 3.17 -5.14 16.83
C ARG A 14 3.35 -3.64 16.91
N VAL A 15 2.38 -2.95 17.49
CA VAL A 15 2.40 -1.48 17.54
C VAL A 15 3.61 -0.97 18.35
N GLY A 16 3.87 -1.55 19.53
CA GLY A 16 5.01 -1.17 20.39
C GLY A 16 5.06 0.32 20.75
N GLY A 17 6.05 0.69 21.57
CA GLY A 17 6.34 2.10 21.92
C GLY A 17 5.88 2.53 23.31
N GLY A 18 6.76 2.38 24.31
CA GLY A 18 6.76 3.20 25.53
C GLY A 18 6.35 2.55 26.87
N GLN A 19 7.29 1.88 27.54
CA GLN A 19 7.72 2.02 28.96
C GLN A 19 8.63 0.82 29.29
N SER A 20 9.83 1.07 29.82
CA SER A 20 10.85 0.05 30.14
C SER A 20 10.44 -0.90 31.28
N ALA A 21 9.38 -0.59 32.04
CA ALA A 21 9.00 -1.31 33.24
C ALA A 21 8.40 -2.72 33.00
N HIS A 22 8.01 -3.07 31.78
CA HIS A 22 7.22 -4.29 31.50
C HIS A 22 7.77 -5.21 30.40
N GLY A 23 9.05 -5.09 30.03
CA GLY A 23 9.70 -6.01 29.09
C GLY A 23 9.72 -5.53 27.64
N LEU A 24 10.30 -6.36 26.77
CA LEU A 24 10.85 -6.05 25.44
C LEU A 24 10.07 -4.97 24.66
N GLN A 25 10.76 -3.86 24.39
CA GLN A 25 10.28 -2.68 23.66
C GLN A 25 10.29 -2.93 22.14
N GLU A 26 9.63 -3.99 21.70
CA GLU A 26 9.60 -4.44 20.31
C GLU A 26 8.33 -3.98 19.60
N GLY A 27 8.46 -3.52 18.35
CA GLY A 27 7.34 -3.14 17.51
C GLY A 27 7.70 -2.08 16.47
N ILE A 28 6.72 -1.69 15.68
CA ILE A 28 6.88 -0.79 14.54
C ILE A 28 7.23 0.67 14.93
N HIS A 29 6.97 1.07 16.17
CA HIS A 29 7.27 2.42 16.67
C HIS A 29 8.69 2.57 17.24
N TRP A 30 9.71 2.09 16.51
CA TRP A 30 11.11 2.17 16.94
C TRP A 30 11.54 3.61 17.28
N HIS A 31 11.09 4.61 16.50
CA HIS A 31 11.40 6.02 16.74
C HIS A 31 10.75 6.62 18.00
N MET A 32 9.68 6.00 18.53
CA MET A 32 9.04 6.42 19.78
C MET A 32 9.61 5.72 21.01
N ASN A 33 10.52 4.76 20.81
CA ASN A 33 11.16 4.10 21.92
C ASN A 33 12.10 5.09 22.64
N ILE A 34 11.86 5.32 23.94
CA ILE A 34 12.65 6.24 24.77
C ILE A 34 14.15 5.94 24.79
N ALA A 35 14.54 4.69 24.53
CA ALA A 35 15.92 4.25 24.46
C ALA A 35 16.60 4.56 23.12
N ASN A 36 15.87 5.05 22.11
CA ASN A 36 16.40 5.26 20.77
C ASN A 36 16.03 6.64 20.21
N ASP A 37 16.99 7.26 19.52
CA ASP A 37 16.69 8.33 18.56
C ASP A 37 16.99 7.83 17.14
N ILE A 38 16.04 8.04 16.23
CA ILE A 38 16.16 7.66 14.82
C ILE A 38 16.23 8.92 13.97
N TYR A 39 17.20 8.97 13.08
CA TYR A 39 17.41 10.04 12.11
C TYR A 39 17.47 9.45 10.71
N TYR A 40 17.08 10.23 9.71
CA TYR A 40 17.17 9.84 8.31
C TYR A 40 17.42 11.06 7.41
N ALA A 41 17.83 10.79 6.18
CA ALA A 41 17.83 11.77 5.10
C ALA A 41 17.14 11.18 3.86
N SER A 42 16.26 11.95 3.23
CA SER A 42 15.63 11.60 1.96
C SER A 42 16.32 12.31 0.79
N THR A 43 16.24 11.70 -0.39
CA THR A 43 16.76 12.29 -1.64
C THR A 43 15.70 13.05 -2.44
N ASP A 44 14.43 12.93 -2.03
CA ASP A 44 13.27 13.58 -2.63
C ASP A 44 12.50 14.43 -1.58
N GLU A 45 11.73 15.39 -2.07
CA GLU A 45 10.93 16.30 -1.23
C GLU A 45 9.75 15.59 -0.54
N SER A 46 9.18 14.57 -1.19
CA SER A 46 8.07 13.78 -0.65
C SER A 46 8.51 12.76 0.42
N ARG A 47 9.82 12.70 0.70
CA ARG A 47 10.48 11.83 1.67
C ARG A 47 10.22 10.34 1.42
N GLN A 48 10.06 9.94 0.17
CA GLN A 48 9.77 8.55 -0.19
C GLN A 48 11.03 7.71 -0.44
N VAL A 49 12.17 8.35 -0.74
CA VAL A 49 13.45 7.69 -1.02
C VAL A 49 14.42 8.00 0.11
N ILE A 50 14.56 7.05 1.04
CA ILE A 50 15.49 7.12 2.17
C ILE A 50 16.67 6.23 1.85
N GLU A 51 17.88 6.81 1.85
CA GLU A 51 19.12 6.07 1.52
C GLU A 51 20.09 6.00 2.69
N TRP A 52 19.86 6.84 3.71
CA TRP A 52 20.70 7.01 4.88
C TRP A 52 19.83 7.07 6.14
N VAL A 53 20.18 6.27 7.14
CA VAL A 53 19.51 6.20 8.44
C VAL A 53 20.57 6.17 9.54
N LYS A 54 20.35 6.91 10.63
CA LYS A 54 21.17 6.82 11.85
C LYS A 54 20.29 6.48 13.04
N SER A 55 20.70 5.49 13.82
CA SER A 55 20.12 5.19 15.12
C SER A 55 21.10 5.54 16.23
N ILE A 56 20.62 6.14 17.30
CA ILE A 56 21.40 6.39 18.52
C ILE A 56 20.71 5.66 19.66
N ASN A 57 21.41 4.73 20.31
CA ASN A 57 20.96 4.17 21.58
C ASN A 57 21.25 5.18 22.69
N LYS A 58 20.22 5.67 23.36
CA LYS A 58 20.33 6.72 24.39
C LYS A 58 20.81 6.22 25.73
N GLU A 59 20.75 4.92 25.98
CA GLU A 59 21.27 4.30 27.21
C GLU A 59 22.78 4.07 27.10
N THR A 60 23.28 3.62 25.94
CA THR A 60 24.71 3.31 25.73
C THR A 60 25.49 4.43 25.02
N GLY A 61 24.79 5.34 24.34
CA GLY A 61 25.40 6.32 23.44
C GLY A 61 25.88 5.75 22.10
N GLU A 62 25.65 4.47 21.81
CA GLU A 62 26.09 3.83 20.57
C GLU A 62 25.34 4.43 19.37
N GLU A 63 26.09 5.00 18.42
CA GLU A 63 25.58 5.40 17.12
C GLU A 63 25.79 4.29 16.08
N THR A 64 24.76 4.00 15.29
CA THR A 64 24.88 3.14 14.10
C THR A 64 24.32 3.86 12.88
N ILE A 65 25.12 3.93 11.82
CA ILE A 65 24.73 4.52 10.54
C ILE A 65 24.50 3.39 9.54
N TYR A 66 23.34 3.40 8.90
CA TYR A 66 22.95 2.48 7.84
C TYR A 66 22.85 3.22 6.51
N ARG A 67 23.36 2.59 5.46
CA ARG A 67 23.32 3.08 4.08
C ARG A 67 22.79 1.98 3.16
N LEU A 68 22.16 2.34 2.05
CA LEU A 68 21.79 1.37 1.02
C LEU A 68 23.04 0.67 0.46
N LYS A 69 23.13 -0.65 0.59
CA LYS A 69 24.34 -1.44 0.30
C LYS A 69 24.83 -1.39 -1.15
N ASP A 70 23.93 -1.06 -2.09
CA ASP A 70 24.20 -1.06 -3.54
C ASP A 70 24.36 0.36 -4.11
N LYS A 71 24.54 1.36 -3.24
CA LYS A 71 24.73 2.76 -3.61
C LYS A 71 25.89 3.37 -2.84
N ASN A 72 26.61 4.29 -3.47
CA ASN A 72 27.57 5.14 -2.77
C ASN A 72 26.81 6.29 -2.11
N VAL A 73 26.28 6.06 -0.90
CA VAL A 73 25.50 7.06 -0.15
C VAL A 73 26.43 7.88 0.75
N PRO A 74 26.69 9.17 0.44
CA PRO A 74 27.50 10.02 1.30
C PRO A 74 26.79 10.30 2.63
N THR A 75 27.53 10.79 3.62
CA THR A 75 26.90 11.37 4.80
C THR A 75 26.16 12.65 4.37
N PRO A 76 24.85 12.77 4.65
CA PRO A 76 24.08 13.95 4.29
C PRO A 76 24.55 15.19 5.08
N PRO A 77 24.41 16.40 4.50
CA PRO A 77 24.55 17.64 5.26
C PRO A 77 23.61 17.70 6.47
N GLU A 78 24.02 18.39 7.53
CA GLU A 78 23.29 18.43 8.80
C GLU A 78 21.86 19.00 8.65
N ASP A 79 21.67 20.00 7.79
CA ASP A 79 20.37 20.61 7.49
C ASP A 79 19.39 19.66 6.77
N LYS A 80 19.90 18.57 6.18
CA LYS A 80 19.11 17.52 5.52
C LYS A 80 18.81 16.34 6.44
N ILE A 81 19.46 16.26 7.60
CA ILE A 81 19.22 15.19 8.58
C ILE A 81 17.97 15.55 9.39
N ARG A 82 17.00 14.66 9.37
CA ARG A 82 15.76 14.80 10.13
C ARG A 82 15.70 13.76 11.22
N LYS A 83 15.30 14.18 12.42
CA LYS A 83 14.85 13.24 13.46
C LYS A 83 13.49 12.69 13.04
N MET A 84 13.35 11.37 13.02
CA MET A 84 12.12 10.70 12.63
C MET A 84 11.02 10.98 13.65
N ASP A 85 9.85 11.35 13.15
CA ASP A 85 8.66 11.61 13.94
C ASP A 85 7.46 10.78 13.47
N CYS A 86 6.32 10.95 14.15
CA CYS A 86 5.10 10.23 13.82
C CYS A 86 4.60 10.54 12.40
N ILE A 87 4.81 11.74 11.86
CA ILE A 87 4.27 12.14 10.54
C ILE A 87 5.13 11.61 9.39
N ASP A 88 6.39 11.23 9.65
CA ASP A 88 7.22 10.55 8.66
C ASP A 88 6.65 9.15 8.31
N CYS A 89 6.00 8.48 9.27
CA CYS A 89 5.40 7.15 9.12
C CYS A 89 3.86 7.17 8.97
N HIS A 90 3.17 8.07 9.68
CA HIS A 90 1.72 8.26 9.63
C HIS A 90 1.39 9.55 8.92
N ASN A 91 2.03 9.83 7.79
CA ASN A 91 1.78 11.04 7.01
C ASN A 91 0.28 11.38 7.07
N ARG A 92 -0.05 12.62 7.47
CA ARG A 92 -1.40 13.01 7.90
C ARG A 92 -2.07 13.80 6.78
N PRO A 93 -2.43 13.17 5.65
CA PRO A 93 -3.10 13.91 4.59
C PRO A 93 -4.47 14.35 5.11
N ALA A 94 -4.80 15.62 4.88
CA ALA A 94 -6.13 16.14 5.20
C ALA A 94 -7.21 15.41 4.37
N HIS A 95 -6.87 15.03 3.13
CA HIS A 95 -7.73 14.28 2.22
C HIS A 95 -7.07 12.93 1.88
N ILE A 96 -7.73 11.83 2.24
CA ILE A 96 -7.23 10.48 1.97
C ILE A 96 -7.81 10.00 0.63
N TYR A 97 -6.98 9.98 -0.41
CA TYR A 97 -7.34 9.38 -1.69
C TYR A 97 -7.03 7.88 -1.66
N LYS A 98 -8.07 7.07 -1.80
CA LYS A 98 -8.02 5.61 -1.69
C LYS A 98 -7.71 4.98 -3.03
N GLU A 99 -6.93 3.91 -2.98
CA GLU A 99 -6.66 3.06 -4.13
C GLU A 99 -7.96 2.36 -4.62
N PRO A 100 -8.17 2.23 -5.94
CA PRO A 100 -9.44 1.79 -6.52
C PRO A 100 -9.82 0.35 -6.17
N ARG A 101 -8.89 -0.61 -6.09
CA ARG A 101 -9.23 -2.00 -5.70
C ARG A 101 -9.82 -2.02 -4.29
N ARG A 102 -9.29 -1.24 -3.34
CA ARG A 102 -9.84 -1.14 -1.98
C ARG A 102 -11.25 -0.54 -1.98
N MET A 103 -11.47 0.52 -2.75
CA MET A 103 -12.80 1.15 -2.86
C MET A 103 -13.84 0.22 -3.48
N VAL A 104 -13.48 -0.45 -4.58
CA VAL A 104 -14.38 -1.39 -5.27
C VAL A 104 -14.67 -2.61 -4.39
N ASN A 105 -13.68 -3.17 -3.69
CA ASN A 105 -13.90 -4.25 -2.73
C ASN A 105 -14.93 -3.87 -1.66
N LEU A 106 -14.86 -2.64 -1.13
CA LEU A 106 -15.81 -2.17 -0.13
C LEU A 106 -17.24 -2.10 -0.69
N GLN A 107 -17.42 -1.56 -1.90
CA GLN A 107 -18.74 -1.51 -2.56
C GLN A 107 -19.29 -2.90 -2.87
N MET A 108 -18.42 -3.85 -3.23
CA MET A 108 -18.79 -5.26 -3.42
C MET A 108 -19.22 -5.92 -2.10
N GLU A 109 -18.50 -5.66 -1.01
CA GLU A 109 -18.81 -6.20 0.32
C GLU A 109 -20.13 -5.64 0.88
N MET A 110 -20.45 -4.39 0.57
CA MET A 110 -21.73 -3.76 0.92
C MET A 110 -22.90 -4.17 -0.01
N GLY A 111 -22.65 -4.92 -1.09
CA GLY A 111 -23.68 -5.32 -2.06
C GLY A 111 -24.14 -4.19 -3.00
N GLU A 112 -23.42 -3.07 -3.04
CA GLU A 112 -23.67 -2.00 -4.02
C GLU A 112 -23.20 -2.40 -5.42
N ILE A 113 -22.15 -3.20 -5.48
CA ILE A 113 -21.67 -3.86 -6.70
C ILE A 113 -21.92 -5.37 -6.55
N ASP A 114 -22.80 -5.93 -7.38
CA ASP A 114 -23.12 -7.36 -7.32
C ASP A 114 -21.91 -8.20 -7.77
N THR A 115 -21.40 -9.01 -6.84
CA THR A 115 -20.23 -9.88 -7.05
C THR A 115 -20.48 -11.05 -8.00
N SER A 116 -21.74 -11.35 -8.32
CA SER A 116 -22.11 -12.35 -9.34
C SER A 116 -21.89 -11.85 -10.77
N LEU A 117 -21.71 -10.54 -10.98
CA LEU A 117 -21.41 -9.99 -12.29
C LEU A 117 -19.98 -10.37 -12.71
N PRO A 118 -19.80 -11.06 -13.86
CA PRO A 118 -18.48 -11.47 -14.34
C PRO A 118 -17.51 -10.29 -14.42
N PHE A 119 -16.31 -10.47 -13.86
CA PHE A 119 -15.21 -9.49 -13.92
C PHE A 119 -15.51 -8.09 -13.34
N ILE A 120 -16.61 -7.90 -12.63
CA ILE A 120 -17.05 -6.55 -12.23
C ILE A 120 -15.98 -5.80 -11.44
N LYS A 121 -15.19 -6.49 -10.61
CA LYS A 121 -14.09 -5.88 -9.87
C LYS A 121 -13.02 -5.31 -10.79
N SER A 122 -12.50 -6.13 -11.71
CA SER A 122 -11.39 -5.74 -12.58
C SER A 122 -11.83 -4.67 -13.58
N VAL A 123 -13.05 -4.78 -14.10
CA VAL A 123 -13.64 -3.80 -15.03
C VAL A 123 -13.88 -2.47 -14.33
N SER A 124 -14.40 -2.48 -13.09
CA SER A 124 -14.60 -1.27 -12.29
C SER A 124 -13.27 -0.57 -11.98
N VAL A 125 -12.24 -1.33 -11.59
CA VAL A 125 -10.91 -0.76 -11.33
C VAL A 125 -10.30 -0.16 -12.59
N GLN A 126 -10.39 -0.85 -13.73
CA GLN A 126 -9.93 -0.30 -15.02
C GLN A 126 -10.66 0.98 -15.41
N ALA A 127 -11.99 1.03 -15.20
CA ALA A 127 -12.77 2.24 -15.46
C ALA A 127 -12.35 3.40 -14.55
N LEU A 128 -12.08 3.16 -13.26
CA LEU A 128 -11.60 4.19 -12.33
C LEU A 128 -10.19 4.69 -12.66
N GLU A 129 -9.35 3.81 -13.20
CA GLU A 129 -7.96 4.11 -13.53
C GLU A 129 -7.78 4.73 -14.91
N GLY A 130 -8.88 4.93 -15.66
CA GLY A 130 -8.88 5.63 -16.95
C GLY A 130 -8.38 7.07 -16.84
N GLU A 131 -7.73 7.54 -17.90
CA GLU A 131 -7.30 8.93 -18.02
C GLU A 131 -8.46 9.80 -18.45
N TYR A 132 -8.81 10.77 -17.61
CA TYR A 132 -9.90 11.72 -17.85
C TYR A 132 -9.39 13.13 -17.56
N LYS A 133 -9.83 14.13 -18.32
CA LYS A 133 -9.45 15.54 -18.13
C LYS A 133 -10.40 16.29 -17.21
N THR A 134 -11.66 15.84 -17.13
CA THR A 134 -12.70 16.46 -16.31
C THR A 134 -13.55 15.41 -15.60
N LYS A 135 -14.25 15.83 -14.55
CA LYS A 135 -15.23 14.96 -13.89
C LYS A 135 -16.33 14.49 -14.86
N ASP A 136 -16.85 15.38 -15.70
CA ASP A 136 -17.91 15.03 -16.66
C ASP A 136 -17.45 13.98 -17.70
N GLU A 137 -16.22 14.12 -18.17
CA GLU A 137 -15.60 13.13 -19.05
C GLU A 137 -15.48 11.78 -18.34
N ALA A 138 -14.99 11.76 -17.10
CA ALA A 138 -14.88 10.55 -16.30
C ALA A 138 -16.25 9.89 -16.08
N GLN A 139 -17.28 10.67 -15.73
CA GLN A 139 -18.63 10.14 -15.53
C GLN A 139 -19.15 9.44 -16.80
N LYS A 140 -18.97 10.04 -17.98
CA LYS A 140 -19.36 9.43 -19.25
C LYS A 140 -18.48 8.21 -19.57
N GLY A 141 -17.17 8.37 -19.47
CA GLY A 141 -16.17 7.36 -19.79
C GLY A 141 -16.33 6.07 -18.98
N ILE A 142 -16.50 6.18 -17.67
CA ILE A 142 -16.74 5.04 -16.76
C ILE A 142 -17.97 4.25 -17.19
N GLY A 143 -19.09 4.94 -17.44
CA GLY A 143 -20.33 4.27 -17.82
C GLY A 143 -20.23 3.59 -19.18
N THR A 144 -19.60 4.26 -20.15
CA THR A 144 -19.36 3.69 -21.49
C THR A 144 -18.45 2.47 -21.41
N PHE A 145 -17.35 2.54 -20.65
CA PHE A 145 -16.39 1.45 -20.53
C PHE A 145 -17.05 0.18 -19.98
N ILE A 146 -17.74 0.28 -18.84
CA ILE A 146 -18.39 -0.86 -18.18
C ILE A 146 -19.50 -1.43 -19.07
N THR A 147 -20.33 -0.55 -19.66
CA THR A 147 -21.42 -0.97 -20.55
C THR A 147 -20.89 -1.71 -21.78
N ASN A 148 -19.85 -1.17 -22.43
CA ASN A 148 -19.26 -1.77 -23.62
C ASN A 148 -18.61 -3.11 -23.30
N PHE A 149 -17.94 -3.23 -22.15
CA PHE A 149 -17.40 -4.50 -21.68
C PHE A 149 -18.48 -5.59 -21.65
N TYR A 150 -19.62 -5.33 -20.99
CA TYR A 150 -20.69 -6.32 -20.89
C TYR A 150 -21.37 -6.58 -22.24
N LYS A 151 -21.62 -5.55 -23.05
CA LYS A 151 -22.22 -5.74 -24.39
C LYS A 151 -21.34 -6.60 -25.29
N ALA A 152 -20.02 -6.41 -25.24
CA ALA A 152 -19.09 -7.12 -26.10
C ALA A 152 -18.82 -8.56 -25.63
N ASN A 153 -18.67 -8.78 -24.32
CA ASN A 153 -18.23 -10.07 -23.78
C ASN A 153 -19.39 -10.93 -23.23
N TYR A 154 -20.51 -10.31 -22.86
CA TYR A 154 -21.66 -10.97 -22.23
C TYR A 154 -22.99 -10.35 -22.70
N PRO A 155 -23.32 -10.39 -24.00
CA PRO A 155 -24.48 -9.68 -24.57
C PRO A 155 -25.81 -10.06 -23.92
N ASP A 156 -26.03 -11.35 -23.62
CA ASP A 156 -27.25 -11.82 -22.95
C ASP A 156 -27.35 -11.30 -21.50
N LEU A 157 -26.22 -11.24 -20.79
CA LEU A 157 -26.12 -10.67 -19.45
C LEU A 157 -26.37 -9.15 -19.49
N ALA A 158 -25.85 -8.47 -20.51
CA ALA A 158 -26.03 -7.02 -20.67
C ALA A 158 -27.51 -6.63 -20.79
N VAL A 159 -28.34 -7.49 -21.37
CA VAL A 159 -29.80 -7.31 -21.42
C VAL A 159 -30.47 -7.75 -20.12
N SER A 160 -30.26 -9.00 -19.72
CA SER A 160 -30.96 -9.64 -18.59
C SER A 160 -30.62 -9.04 -17.23
N ARG A 161 -29.38 -8.57 -17.03
CA ARG A 161 -28.85 -7.96 -15.80
C ARG A 161 -28.58 -6.45 -15.95
N SER A 162 -29.22 -5.79 -16.92
CA SER A 162 -29.01 -4.36 -17.20
C SER A 162 -29.17 -3.46 -15.96
N LYS A 163 -30.14 -3.76 -15.09
CA LYS A 163 -30.36 -3.02 -13.83
C LYS A 163 -29.16 -3.10 -12.88
N ASP A 164 -28.56 -4.28 -12.75
CA ASP A 164 -27.43 -4.50 -11.83
C ASP A 164 -26.13 -3.92 -12.39
N ILE A 165 -25.94 -3.99 -13.70
CA ILE A 165 -24.84 -3.31 -14.39
C ILE A 165 -24.96 -1.79 -14.19
N ASN A 166 -26.16 -1.23 -14.35
CA ASN A 166 -26.40 0.20 -14.12
C ASN A 166 -26.20 0.60 -12.66
N LYS A 167 -26.59 -0.25 -11.70
CA LYS A 167 -26.31 -0.06 -10.28
C LYS A 167 -24.79 -0.01 -10.02
N ALA A 168 -24.04 -0.96 -10.57
CA ALA A 168 -22.59 -0.99 -10.44
C ALA A 168 -21.93 0.25 -11.08
N ILE A 169 -22.37 0.67 -12.27
CA ILE A 169 -21.90 1.89 -12.94
C ILE A 169 -22.10 3.11 -12.03
N LYS A 170 -23.29 3.25 -11.40
CA LYS A 170 -23.57 4.34 -10.47
C LYS A 170 -22.61 4.33 -9.28
N ALA A 171 -22.40 3.17 -8.65
CA ALA A 171 -21.47 3.04 -7.53
C ALA A 171 -20.03 3.40 -7.93
N VAL A 172 -19.55 2.94 -9.09
CA VAL A 172 -18.19 3.26 -9.59
C VAL A 172 -18.04 4.75 -9.90
N ARG A 173 -19.06 5.37 -10.49
CA ARG A 173 -19.10 6.81 -10.74
C ARG A 173 -19.03 7.65 -9.47
N GLU A 174 -19.73 7.22 -8.41
CA GLU A 174 -19.70 7.86 -7.09
C GLU A 174 -18.32 7.73 -6.45
N LEU A 175 -17.69 6.55 -6.51
CA LEU A 175 -16.31 6.35 -6.08
C LEU A 175 -15.35 7.31 -6.78
N TYR A 176 -15.51 7.51 -8.09
CA TYR A 176 -14.68 8.45 -8.84
C TYR A 176 -14.86 9.89 -8.33
N ALA A 177 -16.11 10.34 -8.22
CA ALA A 177 -16.46 11.72 -7.91
C ALA A 177 -15.88 12.24 -6.58
N VAL A 178 -15.72 11.35 -5.60
CA VAL A 178 -15.22 11.66 -4.25
C VAL A 178 -13.73 11.40 -4.06
N ASN A 179 -13.06 10.74 -5.03
CA ASN A 179 -11.69 10.25 -4.85
C ASN A 179 -10.71 10.75 -5.93
N TYR A 180 -11.21 11.19 -7.08
CA TYR A 180 -10.41 11.69 -8.20
C TYR A 180 -10.86 13.10 -8.58
N PHE A 181 -9.89 13.98 -8.82
CA PHE A 181 -10.13 15.34 -9.27
C PHE A 181 -9.19 15.64 -10.45
N PRO A 182 -9.59 15.24 -11.68
CA PRO A 182 -8.80 15.39 -12.90
C PRO A 182 -8.23 16.78 -13.14
N GLU A 183 -9.07 17.79 -12.95
CA GLU A 183 -8.74 19.19 -13.22
C GLU A 183 -7.61 19.68 -12.29
N MET A 184 -7.48 19.07 -11.11
CA MET A 184 -6.43 19.35 -10.14
C MET A 184 -5.29 18.32 -10.19
N LYS A 185 -5.36 17.33 -11.09
CA LYS A 185 -4.49 16.14 -11.14
C LYS A 185 -4.41 15.37 -9.81
N VAL A 186 -5.45 15.45 -8.98
CA VAL A 186 -5.44 14.83 -7.65
C VAL A 186 -6.00 13.41 -7.73
N SER A 187 -5.23 12.45 -7.23
CA SER A 187 -5.64 11.05 -7.06
C SER A 187 -4.78 10.37 -6.00
N TRP A 188 -5.08 9.11 -5.68
CA TRP A 188 -4.22 8.29 -4.83
C TRP A 188 -2.77 8.27 -5.34
N ARG A 189 -2.55 8.41 -6.65
CA ARG A 189 -1.21 8.35 -7.25
C ARG A 189 -0.24 9.46 -6.85
N HIS A 190 -0.75 10.60 -6.38
CA HIS A 190 0.11 11.76 -6.06
C HIS A 190 0.26 11.99 -4.55
N TYR A 191 -0.53 11.29 -3.73
CA TYR A 191 -0.55 11.47 -2.29
C TYR A 191 -0.26 10.13 -1.60
N PRO A 192 1.02 9.83 -1.31
CA PRO A 192 1.40 8.57 -0.71
C PRO A 192 0.72 8.35 0.63
N ASN A 193 0.60 7.09 1.04
CA ASN A 193 0.16 6.71 2.37
C ASN A 193 1.17 5.73 2.97
N ASN A 194 1.86 6.16 4.03
CA ASN A 194 2.99 5.44 4.60
C ASN A 194 2.59 4.37 5.63
N LEU A 195 1.28 4.18 5.90
CA LEU A 195 0.77 3.25 6.92
C LEU A 195 0.99 1.77 6.60
N GLY A 196 1.27 1.42 5.34
CA GLY A 196 1.48 0.05 4.92
C GLY A 196 2.39 -0.02 3.71
N HIS A 197 2.73 -1.25 3.31
CA HIS A 197 3.72 -1.51 2.24
C HIS A 197 3.13 -2.20 1.00
N LEU A 198 1.80 -2.14 0.80
CA LEU A 198 1.12 -2.77 -0.34
C LEU A 198 1.13 -1.86 -1.58
N ASN A 199 0.62 -0.63 -1.44
CA ASN A 199 0.47 0.32 -2.54
C ASN A 199 1.56 1.40 -2.56
N TYR A 200 2.23 1.60 -1.43
CA TYR A 200 3.37 2.48 -1.24
C TYR A 200 4.41 1.71 -0.44
N ASP A 201 5.61 2.24 -0.30
CA ASP A 201 6.66 1.55 0.45
C ASP A 201 6.49 1.70 1.97
N GLY A 202 5.94 2.82 2.47
CA GLY A 202 5.70 3.01 3.90
C GLY A 202 6.95 2.74 4.74
N CYS A 203 6.86 1.83 5.72
CA CYS A 203 8.03 1.42 6.54
C CYS A 203 9.14 0.72 5.73
N TYR A 204 8.82 0.09 4.61
CA TYR A 204 9.80 -0.55 3.72
C TYR A 204 10.74 0.45 3.02
N ARG A 205 10.54 1.76 3.19
CA ARG A 205 11.55 2.76 2.80
C ARG A 205 12.88 2.58 3.55
N CYS A 206 12.84 2.05 4.79
CA CYS A 206 14.03 1.72 5.57
C CYS A 206 14.15 0.22 5.89
N HIS A 207 13.01 -0.48 5.98
CA HIS A 207 12.92 -1.89 6.34
C HIS A 207 12.89 -2.84 5.12
N ASP A 208 13.55 -2.44 4.02
CA ASP A 208 13.72 -3.29 2.83
C ASP A 208 14.86 -4.30 2.96
N GLY A 209 15.62 -4.20 4.05
CA GLY A 209 16.76 -5.05 4.29
C GLY A 209 17.96 -4.75 3.39
N LYS A 210 18.01 -3.56 2.79
CA LYS A 210 19.15 -3.08 2.01
C LYS A 210 19.95 -2.01 2.72
N HIS A 211 19.42 -1.47 3.82
CA HIS A 211 20.11 -0.56 4.72
C HIS A 211 21.07 -1.32 5.64
N VAL A 212 22.37 -1.17 5.39
CA VAL A 212 23.45 -1.89 6.06
C VAL A 212 24.49 -0.91 6.61
N SER A 213 24.98 -1.19 7.81
CA SER A 213 26.04 -0.43 8.48
C SER A 213 27.44 -0.91 8.08
N SER A 214 28.47 -0.14 8.45
CA SER A 214 29.87 -0.51 8.20
C SER A 214 30.30 -1.80 8.91
N THR A 215 29.63 -2.19 9.99
CA THR A 215 29.89 -3.43 10.74
C THR A 215 29.02 -4.60 10.25
N GLY A 216 28.22 -4.40 9.20
CA GLY A 216 27.34 -5.42 8.64
C GLY A 216 25.97 -5.55 9.32
N LYS A 217 25.67 -4.78 10.37
CA LYS A 217 24.30 -4.71 10.93
C LYS A 217 23.34 -4.20 9.86
N LYS A 218 22.18 -4.84 9.72
CA LYS A 218 21.16 -4.55 8.71
C LYS A 218 19.85 -4.15 9.38
N ILE A 219 19.15 -3.16 8.83
CA ILE A 219 17.76 -2.87 9.24
C ILE A 219 16.89 -4.04 8.76
N THR A 220 16.22 -4.72 9.69
CA THR A 220 15.48 -5.95 9.40
C THR A 220 14.34 -5.72 8.41
N ASN A 221 14.13 -6.70 7.54
CA ASN A 221 12.96 -6.85 6.67
C ASN A 221 12.15 -8.12 7.01
N ASP A 222 12.35 -8.66 8.22
CA ASP A 222 11.53 -9.76 8.73
C ASP A 222 10.12 -9.26 9.01
N CYS A 223 9.14 -9.81 8.30
CA CYS A 223 7.72 -9.48 8.46
C CYS A 223 7.25 -9.60 9.92
N ASN A 224 7.75 -10.62 10.65
CA ASN A 224 7.32 -10.92 12.02
C ASN A 224 7.79 -9.88 13.05
N SER A 225 8.77 -9.04 12.69
CA SER A 225 9.17 -7.88 13.49
C SER A 225 8.07 -6.81 13.57
N CYS A 226 7.23 -6.74 12.52
CA CYS A 226 6.20 -5.73 12.38
C CYS A 226 4.81 -6.32 12.65
N HIS A 227 4.49 -7.47 12.06
CA HIS A 227 3.18 -8.11 12.21
C HIS A 227 3.25 -9.63 12.08
N ILE A 228 2.30 -10.31 12.71
CA ILE A 228 2.13 -11.76 12.62
C ILE A 228 0.90 -12.03 11.75
N LEU A 229 1.06 -12.81 10.67
CA LEU A 229 -0.06 -13.26 9.85
C LEU A 229 -0.78 -14.41 10.55
N LEU A 230 -1.95 -14.13 11.12
CA LEU A 230 -2.71 -15.09 11.93
C LEU A 230 -3.60 -16.00 11.08
N ALA A 231 -4.18 -15.46 10.01
CA ALA A 231 -5.00 -16.24 9.09
C ALA A 231 -4.88 -15.72 7.67
N GLN A 232 -4.96 -16.63 6.70
CA GLN A 232 -5.12 -16.28 5.29
C GLN A 232 -6.08 -17.23 4.58
N LYS A 233 -6.92 -16.67 3.71
CA LYS A 233 -7.78 -17.41 2.80
C LYS A 233 -7.46 -16.99 1.38
N ILE A 234 -7.06 -17.97 0.58
CA ILE A 234 -6.63 -17.79 -0.81
C ILE A 234 -7.60 -18.54 -1.72
N PRO A 235 -7.96 -17.99 -2.89
CA PRO A 235 -8.79 -18.69 -3.85
C PRO A 235 -8.28 -20.10 -4.15
N GLY A 236 -9.15 -21.10 -4.00
CA GLY A 236 -8.83 -22.49 -4.30
C GLY A 236 -8.08 -23.25 -3.20
N LYS A 237 -7.84 -22.65 -2.02
CA LYS A 237 -7.22 -23.31 -0.87
C LYS A 237 -8.13 -23.24 0.37
N PRO A 238 -8.02 -24.22 1.30
CA PRO A 238 -8.65 -24.09 2.60
C PRO A 238 -8.07 -22.89 3.35
N GLU A 239 -8.86 -22.32 4.26
CA GLU A 239 -8.38 -21.28 5.17
C GLU A 239 -7.24 -21.83 6.04
N GLN A 240 -6.19 -21.03 6.17
CA GLN A 240 -5.04 -21.33 7.01
C GLN A 240 -5.05 -20.43 8.23
N ILE A 241 -4.74 -20.97 9.40
CA ILE A 241 -4.69 -20.24 10.68
C ILE A 241 -3.44 -20.68 11.45
N SER A 242 -2.68 -19.73 12.00
CA SER A 242 -1.53 -19.99 12.90
C SER A 242 -1.33 -18.82 13.84
N LEU A 243 -1.33 -19.09 15.16
CA LEU A 243 -1.00 -18.09 16.18
C LEU A 243 0.48 -17.72 16.20
N SER A 244 1.35 -18.61 15.69
CA SER A 244 2.80 -18.40 15.60
C SER A 244 3.21 -17.68 14.31
N GLY A 245 2.25 -17.32 13.45
CA GLY A 245 2.48 -16.71 12.15
C GLY A 245 2.41 -17.70 10.99
N LEU A 246 1.89 -17.22 9.87
CA LEU A 246 1.86 -17.89 8.58
C LEU A 246 2.86 -17.24 7.62
N LYS A 247 3.41 -18.05 6.71
CA LYS A 247 4.10 -17.50 5.54
C LYS A 247 3.07 -16.91 4.60
N PHE A 248 3.23 -15.64 4.23
CA PHE A 248 2.34 -15.00 3.27
C PHE A 248 2.39 -15.73 1.92
N GLU A 249 1.22 -15.97 1.35
CA GLU A 249 1.05 -16.52 0.01
C GLU A 249 0.26 -15.52 -0.85
N HIS A 250 0.79 -15.17 -2.02
CA HIS A 250 0.17 -14.18 -2.89
C HIS A 250 -1.14 -14.71 -3.51
N PRO A 251 -2.28 -14.01 -3.37
CA PRO A 251 -3.58 -14.54 -3.76
C PRO A 251 -3.79 -14.65 -5.27
N GLY A 252 -2.97 -13.98 -6.08
CA GLY A 252 -3.03 -14.02 -7.55
C GLY A 252 -2.42 -15.27 -8.20
N GLY A 253 -1.95 -16.24 -7.42
CA GLY A 253 -1.37 -17.49 -7.96
C GLY A 253 0.01 -17.34 -8.60
N ILE A 254 0.64 -16.16 -8.48
CA ILE A 254 2.00 -15.88 -8.92
C ILE A 254 2.95 -16.12 -7.75
N SER A 255 4.01 -16.91 -7.97
CA SER A 255 5.10 -17.02 -7.03
C SER A 255 5.91 -15.72 -7.06
N ILE A 256 5.97 -15.03 -5.92
CA ILE A 256 6.77 -13.80 -5.75
C ILE A 256 7.87 -14.05 -4.71
N SER A 257 9.04 -13.50 -4.97
CA SER A 257 10.13 -13.50 -3.97
C SER A 257 9.93 -12.30 -3.05
N LEU A 258 9.34 -12.53 -1.88
CA LEU A 258 9.16 -11.49 -0.85
C LEU A 258 10.49 -10.91 -0.33
N GLU A 259 11.61 -11.57 -0.60
CA GLU A 259 12.95 -11.09 -0.26
C GLU A 259 13.44 -10.01 -1.22
N ASN A 260 13.03 -10.05 -2.48
CA ASN A 260 13.61 -9.24 -3.56
C ASN A 260 12.61 -8.32 -4.26
N GLN A 261 11.31 -8.49 -4.02
CA GLN A 261 10.25 -7.73 -4.68
C GLN A 261 9.33 -7.08 -3.64
N LYS A 262 9.08 -5.78 -3.80
CA LYS A 262 8.10 -5.08 -2.99
C LYS A 262 6.72 -5.30 -3.58
N CYS A 263 5.70 -5.30 -2.73
CA CYS A 263 4.32 -5.39 -3.21
C CYS A 263 3.97 -4.15 -4.06
N SER A 264 4.48 -2.98 -3.68
CA SER A 264 4.32 -1.71 -4.39
C SER A 264 4.87 -1.72 -5.82
N ASP A 265 5.82 -2.59 -6.15
CA ASP A 265 6.35 -2.70 -7.53
C ASP A 265 5.26 -3.12 -8.53
N CYS A 266 4.27 -3.91 -8.07
CA CYS A 266 3.15 -4.38 -8.90
C CYS A 266 1.79 -3.79 -8.47
N HIS A 267 1.62 -3.49 -7.18
CA HIS A 267 0.38 -3.01 -6.59
C HIS A 267 0.40 -1.52 -6.28
N GLY A 268 1.54 -0.86 -6.38
CA GLY A 268 1.66 0.56 -6.16
C GLY A 268 1.40 1.37 -7.42
N ILE A 269 1.80 2.64 -7.35
CA ILE A 269 1.66 3.57 -8.45
C ILE A 269 2.64 3.14 -9.56
N PRO A 270 2.21 3.06 -10.83
CA PRO A 270 3.12 2.80 -11.93
C PRO A 270 4.26 3.84 -11.93
N TYR A 271 5.52 3.38 -12.00
CA TYR A 271 6.73 4.20 -11.87
C TYR A 271 6.78 5.43 -12.80
N LYS A 272 6.00 5.42 -13.90
CA LYS A 272 5.85 6.55 -14.84
C LYS A 272 5.20 7.79 -14.21
N VAL A 273 4.38 7.64 -13.18
CA VAL A 273 3.65 8.75 -12.53
C VAL A 273 4.50 9.47 -11.49
N ILE A 274 5.59 8.85 -11.02
CA ILE A 274 6.47 9.42 -9.98
C ILE A 274 7.49 10.42 -10.58
N LYS A 275 7.68 10.42 -11.91
CA LYS A 275 8.71 11.21 -12.60
C LYS A 275 8.23 12.55 -13.20
N GLU A 276 7.00 12.98 -12.96
CA GLU A 276 6.49 14.24 -13.50
C GLU A 276 5.81 15.09 -12.41
N GLU A 277 6.63 15.93 -11.76
CA GLU A 277 6.49 17.40 -11.66
C GLU A 277 7.81 17.99 -11.13
#